data_AF-A0A3D3FJZ9-F1
#
_entry.id   AF-A0A3D3FJZ9-F1
#
_cell.length_a   1.000
_cell.length_b   1.000
_cell.length_c   1.000
_cell.angle_alpha   90.00
_cell.angle_beta   90.00
_cell.angle_gamma   90.00
#
_symmetry.space_group_name_H-M   'P 1'
#
loop_
_entity.id
_entity.type
_entity.pdbx_description
1 polymer ?
#
loop_
_entity_poly.entity_id
_entity_poly.type
_entity_poly.pdbx_seq_one_letter_code
_entity_poly.pdbx_strand_id
1 'polypeptide(L)'
;MTRSTKVACAAIVLAFFSLAGAYAADPKAGTLTCVGLYSETDGGYVSWKAADKTAWAAVKVGDVIPANAEIRVFVERDWIEVVPSDKPNVVFELTGSASGTVTKKVADILKEKGRTVELSKGTPAKLDSKLKDKLQVTRYLGRQIFMSSGGDARDIKYGDVLELKGKVKIIAINNTIDLMNAAGAVTTVVGPLSFTVEQVLTNKSLYKFLNVQK
;
A
#
# COMPACT_ATOMS: atom_id res chain seq x y z
N MET A 1 26.67 54.00 46.60
CA MET A 1 27.52 52.83 46.91
C MET A 1 26.98 51.64 46.16
N THR A 2 27.77 51.15 45.23
CA THR A 2 27.56 49.99 44.36
C THR A 2 27.58 48.70 45.17
N ARG A 3 26.60 47.80 44.94
CA ARG A 3 26.84 46.35 44.99
C ARG A 3 25.87 45.60 44.08
N SER A 4 26.51 44.99 43.09
CA SER A 4 26.02 44.08 42.08
C SER A 4 25.76 42.72 42.71
N THR A 5 24.61 42.11 42.41
CA THR A 5 24.42 40.66 42.57
C THR A 5 23.58 40.18 41.39
N LYS A 6 24.28 39.62 40.41
CA LYS A 6 23.73 38.84 39.30
C LYS A 6 23.11 37.58 39.89
N VAL A 7 21.83 37.31 39.60
CA VAL A 7 21.23 35.99 39.79
C VAL A 7 20.93 35.41 38.42
N ALA A 8 21.43 34.20 38.22
CA ALA A 8 21.57 33.53 36.95
C ALA A 8 20.23 33.11 36.34
N CYS A 9 20.08 33.34 35.04
CA CYS A 9 19.08 32.71 34.20
C CYS A 9 19.33 31.19 34.15
N ALA A 10 18.46 30.41 34.80
CA ALA A 10 18.36 28.98 34.53
C ALA A 10 17.52 28.79 33.26
N ALA A 11 18.18 28.75 32.10
CA ALA A 11 17.57 28.32 30.85
C ALA A 11 17.41 26.79 30.89
N ILE A 12 16.17 26.32 31.08
CA ILE A 12 15.82 24.92 30.85
C ILE A 12 15.80 24.72 29.34
N VAL A 13 16.88 24.16 28.80
CA VAL A 13 16.93 23.62 27.44
C VAL A 13 16.07 22.37 27.43
N LEU A 14 14.81 22.51 26.99
CA LEU A 14 13.95 21.35 26.72
C LEU A 14 14.53 20.62 25.50
N ALA A 15 15.11 19.46 25.77
CA ALA A 15 15.71 18.58 24.79
C ALA A 15 14.65 18.02 23.82
N PHE A 16 14.93 18.21 22.52
CA PHE A 16 14.70 17.26 21.43
C PHE A 16 13.47 16.33 21.54
N PHE A 17 12.34 16.75 20.98
CA PHE A 17 11.46 15.82 20.29
C PHE A 17 12.00 15.57 18.88
N SER A 18 13.04 14.72 18.80
CA SER A 18 13.46 14.12 17.54
C SER A 18 12.37 13.17 17.06
N LEU A 19 11.68 13.58 15.99
CA LEU A 19 11.23 12.74 14.88
C LEU A 19 11.12 11.24 15.22
N ALA A 20 9.93 10.80 15.61
CA ALA A 20 9.49 9.44 15.33
C ALA A 20 9.24 9.33 13.81
N GLY A 21 10.31 9.50 13.03
CA GLY A 21 10.39 8.90 11.71
C GLY A 21 10.47 7.42 11.95
N ALA A 22 9.37 6.71 11.68
CA ALA A 22 9.42 5.28 11.47
C ALA A 22 10.52 5.03 10.44
N TYR A 23 11.68 4.58 10.90
CA TYR A 23 12.71 4.07 10.02
C TYR A 23 12.04 2.93 9.27
N ALA A 24 11.72 3.16 7.99
CA ALA A 24 11.55 2.09 7.03
C ALA A 24 12.92 1.40 6.97
N ALA A 25 13.14 0.45 7.87
CA ALA A 25 14.29 -0.42 7.80
C ALA A 25 14.25 -1.08 6.42
N ASP A 26 15.35 -1.00 5.67
CA ASP A 26 15.46 -1.68 4.39
C ASP A 26 15.01 -3.13 4.58
N PRO A 27 14.03 -3.57 3.79
CA PRO A 27 13.37 -4.82 4.08
C PRO A 27 14.38 -5.97 3.89
N LYS A 28 14.65 -6.69 4.97
CA LYS A 28 15.65 -7.76 4.99
C LYS A 28 15.18 -8.94 4.13
N ALA A 29 16.13 -9.72 3.61
CA ALA A 29 15.81 -10.96 2.93
C ALA A 29 14.90 -11.85 3.80
N GLY A 30 13.89 -12.47 3.18
CA GLY A 30 12.89 -13.27 3.88
C GLY A 30 11.77 -12.48 4.58
N THR A 31 11.70 -11.16 4.38
CA THR A 31 10.51 -10.38 4.79
C THR A 31 9.51 -10.24 3.65
N LEU A 32 8.27 -9.89 4.01
CA LEU A 32 7.17 -9.65 3.08
C LEU A 32 6.71 -8.21 3.20
N THR A 33 6.48 -7.53 2.08
CA THR A 33 5.90 -6.18 2.06
C THR A 33 4.43 -6.26 1.64
N CYS A 34 3.52 -5.66 2.41
CA CYS A 34 2.12 -5.53 2.01
C CYS A 34 1.97 -4.52 0.87
N VAL A 35 1.46 -4.98 -0.27
CA VAL A 35 1.26 -4.14 -1.48
C VAL A 35 -0.21 -3.99 -1.85
N GLY A 36 -1.06 -4.89 -1.38
CA GLY A 36 -2.50 -4.83 -1.56
C GLY A 36 -3.19 -5.25 -0.28
N LEU A 37 -4.24 -4.53 0.09
CA LEU A 37 -5.04 -4.87 1.26
C LEU A 37 -6.48 -4.52 1.00
N TYR A 38 -7.39 -5.48 1.20
CA TYR A 38 -8.80 -5.21 1.36
C TYR A 38 -9.28 -5.80 2.67
N SER A 39 -9.86 -4.94 3.51
CA SER A 39 -10.60 -5.35 4.70
C SER A 39 -11.92 -4.59 4.72
N GLU A 40 -13.04 -5.31 4.80
CA GLU A 40 -14.38 -4.72 4.77
C GLU A 40 -14.74 -3.92 6.00
N THR A 41 -13.98 -4.09 7.07
CA THR A 41 -14.31 -3.60 8.38
C THR A 41 -13.10 -2.93 9.01
N ASP A 42 -13.40 -1.85 9.71
CA ASP A 42 -12.51 -0.96 10.46
C ASP A 42 -11.73 -1.66 11.59
N GLY A 43 -12.06 -2.92 11.92
CA GLY A 43 -11.49 -3.69 13.02
C GLY A 43 -10.12 -4.36 12.78
N GLY A 44 -9.47 -4.20 11.62
CA GLY A 44 -8.14 -4.77 11.40
C GLY A 44 -8.14 -6.31 11.26
N TYR A 45 -9.09 -6.83 10.49
CA TYR A 45 -9.31 -8.26 10.26
C TYR A 45 -8.24 -8.93 9.38
N VAL A 46 -7.35 -8.12 8.81
CA VAL A 46 -6.03 -8.55 8.39
C VAL A 46 -5.02 -8.00 9.38
N SER A 47 -4.31 -8.90 10.05
CA SER A 47 -3.30 -8.53 11.06
C SER A 47 -2.11 -9.46 11.01
N TRP A 48 -1.00 -8.99 11.58
CA TRP A 48 0.22 -9.78 11.70
C TRP A 48 0.77 -9.72 13.12
N LYS A 49 1.58 -10.72 13.47
CA LYS A 49 2.23 -10.80 14.78
C LYS A 49 3.59 -11.46 14.63
N ALA A 50 4.65 -10.78 15.05
CA ALA A 50 5.98 -11.40 15.17
C ALA A 50 5.99 -12.46 16.29
N ALA A 51 6.82 -13.49 16.13
CA ALA A 51 6.90 -14.60 17.10
C ALA A 51 7.22 -14.16 18.54
N ASP A 52 7.93 -13.05 18.72
CA ASP A 52 8.31 -12.50 20.03
C ASP A 52 7.26 -11.54 20.63
N LYS A 53 6.13 -11.35 19.95
CA LYS A 53 5.05 -10.45 20.38
C LYS A 53 3.81 -11.23 20.80
N THR A 54 3.11 -10.70 21.79
CA THR A 54 1.83 -11.24 22.28
C THR A 54 0.63 -10.61 21.58
N ALA A 55 0.74 -9.34 21.16
CA ALA A 55 -0.33 -8.59 20.51
C ALA A 55 -0.25 -8.66 18.98
N TRP A 56 -1.41 -8.73 18.34
CA TRP A 56 -1.55 -8.61 16.89
C TRP A 56 -1.61 -7.14 16.48
N ALA A 57 -0.90 -6.79 15.42
CA ALA A 57 -0.96 -5.47 14.79
C ALA A 57 -1.82 -5.54 13.52
N ALA A 58 -2.69 -4.56 13.30
CA ALA A 58 -3.41 -4.43 12.03
C ALA A 58 -2.40 -4.21 10.89
N VAL A 59 -2.57 -4.91 9.77
CA VAL A 59 -1.75 -4.71 8.58
C VAL A 59 -2.10 -3.36 7.95
N LYS A 60 -1.08 -2.64 7.49
CA LYS A 60 -1.20 -1.50 6.58
C LYS A 60 -0.46 -1.77 5.28
N VAL A 61 -0.93 -1.14 4.21
CA VAL A 61 -0.21 -1.13 2.94
C VAL A 61 1.15 -0.46 3.15
N GLY A 62 2.22 -1.10 2.68
CA GLY A 62 3.61 -0.68 2.91
C GLY A 62 4.26 -1.30 4.15
N ASP A 63 3.53 -2.00 5.01
CA ASP A 63 4.12 -2.70 6.15
C ASP A 63 5.14 -3.74 5.68
N VAL A 64 6.27 -3.80 6.39
CA VAL A 64 7.29 -4.86 6.24
C VAL A 64 7.08 -5.89 7.34
N ILE A 65 6.61 -7.07 6.96
CA ILE A 65 6.26 -8.18 7.83
C ILE A 65 7.47 -9.12 7.94
N PRO A 66 8.00 -9.36 9.15
CA PRO A 66 9.25 -10.09 9.31
C PRO A 66 9.09 -11.61 9.07
N ALA A 67 10.19 -12.28 8.72
CA ALA A 67 10.23 -13.71 8.37
C ALA A 67 9.63 -14.65 9.43
N ASN A 68 9.73 -14.25 10.70
CA ASN A 68 9.25 -14.99 11.87
C ASN A 68 7.82 -14.63 12.28
N ALA A 69 7.10 -13.84 11.49
CA ALA A 69 5.73 -13.46 11.80
C ALA A 69 4.70 -14.47 11.28
N GLU A 70 3.50 -14.33 11.81
CA GLU A 70 2.26 -14.91 11.30
C GLU A 70 1.36 -13.79 10.79
N ILE A 71 0.66 -14.05 9.69
CA ILE A 71 -0.40 -13.22 9.13
C ILE A 71 -1.71 -13.95 9.33
N ARG A 72 -2.74 -13.24 9.78
CA ARG A 72 -4.11 -13.77 9.88
C ARG A 72 -5.10 -12.94 9.08
N VAL A 73 -6.06 -13.62 8.48
CA VAL A 73 -7.21 -13.05 7.78
C VAL A 73 -8.48 -13.68 8.35
N PHE A 74 -9.34 -12.86 8.95
CA PHE A 74 -10.50 -13.33 9.71
C PHE A 74 -11.77 -13.49 8.89
N VAL A 75 -12.00 -12.59 7.93
CA VAL A 75 -13.27 -12.48 7.20
C VAL A 75 -13.08 -13.04 5.81
N GLU A 76 -14.00 -13.88 5.35
CA GLU A 76 -13.96 -14.55 4.04
C GLU A 76 -13.63 -13.60 2.88
N ARG A 77 -14.23 -12.41 2.89
CA ARG A 77 -14.09 -11.42 1.82
C ARG A 77 -12.84 -10.58 1.92
N ASP A 78 -12.10 -10.65 3.02
CA ASP A 78 -10.87 -9.89 3.21
C ASP A 78 -9.70 -10.60 2.54
N TRP A 79 -8.74 -9.81 2.06
CA TRP A 79 -7.49 -10.34 1.53
C TRP A 79 -6.32 -9.39 1.73
N ILE A 80 -5.13 -9.97 1.64
CA ILE A 80 -3.86 -9.27 1.60
C ILE A 80 -3.02 -9.81 0.45
N GLU A 81 -2.41 -8.90 -0.31
CA GLU A 81 -1.34 -9.20 -1.25
C GLU A 81 -0.01 -8.73 -0.67
N VAL A 82 0.96 -9.64 -0.63
CA VAL A 82 2.31 -9.41 -0.13
C VAL A 82 3.36 -9.85 -1.15
N VAL A 83 4.49 -9.15 -1.16
CA VAL A 83 5.63 -9.49 -2.02
C VAL A 83 6.88 -9.73 -1.19
N PRO A 84 7.73 -10.71 -1.52
CA PRO A 84 9.04 -10.86 -0.92
C PRO A 84 9.93 -9.67 -1.26
N SER A 85 10.70 -9.22 -0.29
CA SER A 85 11.61 -8.08 -0.45
C SER A 85 12.73 -8.34 -1.47
N ASP A 86 13.12 -9.60 -1.63
CA ASP A 86 14.12 -10.05 -2.60
C ASP A 86 13.53 -10.35 -3.99
N LYS A 87 12.20 -10.46 -4.11
CA LYS A 87 11.48 -10.83 -5.34
C LYS A 87 10.16 -10.05 -5.46
N PRO A 88 10.21 -8.73 -5.73
CA PRO A 88 9.02 -7.87 -5.74
C PRO A 88 8.01 -8.20 -6.85
N ASN A 89 8.40 -9.03 -7.81
CA ASN A 89 7.57 -9.50 -8.92
C ASN A 89 6.83 -10.81 -8.61
N VAL A 90 6.99 -11.38 -7.40
CA VAL A 90 6.23 -12.54 -6.93
C VAL A 90 5.25 -12.07 -5.87
N VAL A 91 3.97 -12.36 -6.07
CA VAL A 91 2.87 -11.90 -5.23
C VAL A 91 2.21 -13.10 -4.58
N PHE A 92 2.01 -13.03 -3.27
CA PHE A 92 1.22 -13.99 -2.52
C PHE A 92 -0.07 -13.32 -2.10
N GLU A 93 -1.20 -13.98 -2.39
CA GLU A 93 -2.51 -13.55 -1.92
C GLU A 93 -2.95 -14.48 -0.80
N LEU A 94 -3.33 -13.90 0.33
CA LEU A 94 -3.98 -14.62 1.41
C LEU A 94 -5.39 -14.06 1.52
N THR A 95 -6.37 -14.93 1.28
CA THR A 95 -7.79 -14.63 1.44
C THR A 95 -8.28 -15.20 2.76
N GLY A 96 -9.33 -14.61 3.31
CA GLY A 96 -10.08 -15.26 4.38
C GLY A 96 -10.82 -16.49 3.89
N SER A 97 -11.52 -17.15 4.82
CA SER A 97 -12.30 -18.34 4.53
C SER A 97 -13.65 -18.29 5.25
N ALA A 98 -14.69 -18.81 4.61
CA ALA A 98 -15.98 -19.09 5.26
C ALA A 98 -15.84 -20.06 6.44
N SER A 99 -14.81 -20.91 6.43
CA SER A 99 -14.53 -21.91 7.46
C SER A 99 -13.87 -21.34 8.72
N GLY A 100 -13.55 -20.04 8.75
CA GLY A 100 -12.97 -19.35 9.90
C GLY A 100 -11.65 -18.63 9.58
N THR A 101 -10.90 -18.31 10.64
CA THR A 101 -9.66 -17.54 10.53
C THR A 101 -8.58 -18.31 9.79
N VAL A 102 -8.06 -17.72 8.72
CA VAL A 102 -6.87 -18.21 8.02
C VAL A 102 -5.65 -17.60 8.71
N THR A 103 -4.71 -18.43 9.16
CA THR A 103 -3.42 -17.97 9.71
C THR A 103 -2.29 -18.68 8.99
N LYS A 104 -1.29 -17.93 8.51
CA LYS A 104 -0.10 -18.47 7.85
C LYS A 104 1.18 -17.82 8.38
N LYS A 105 2.22 -18.64 8.54
CA LYS A 105 3.57 -18.15 8.85
C LYS A 105 4.21 -17.57 7.60
N VAL A 106 4.92 -16.45 7.74
CA VAL A 106 5.68 -15.83 6.65
C VAL A 106 6.65 -16.82 6.01
N ALA A 107 7.37 -17.59 6.83
CA ALA A 107 8.28 -18.62 6.35
C ALA A 107 7.61 -19.70 5.48
N ASP A 108 6.32 -19.98 5.67
CA ASP A 108 5.60 -20.97 4.87
C ASP A 108 5.04 -20.34 3.60
N ILE A 109 4.52 -19.10 3.67
CA ILE A 109 4.12 -18.32 2.49
C ILE A 109 5.27 -18.22 1.48
N LEU A 110 6.49 -17.95 1.95
CA LEU A 110 7.69 -17.83 1.09
C LEU A 110 8.09 -19.13 0.37
N LYS A 111 7.55 -20.29 0.79
CA LYS A 111 7.76 -21.58 0.11
C LYS A 111 6.66 -21.91 -0.89
N GLU A 112 5.54 -21.17 -0.86
CA GLU A 112 4.42 -21.37 -1.78
C GLU A 112 4.76 -20.87 -3.18
N LYS A 113 3.93 -21.26 -4.15
CA LYS A 113 4.01 -20.72 -5.51
C LYS A 113 3.17 -19.44 -5.61
N GLY A 114 3.84 -18.29 -5.57
CA GLY A 114 3.20 -16.99 -5.78
C GLY A 114 2.83 -16.75 -7.25
N ARG A 115 1.95 -15.77 -7.47
CA ARG A 115 1.62 -15.22 -8.79
C ARG A 115 2.78 -14.33 -9.25
N THR A 116 3.34 -14.60 -10.41
CA THR A 116 4.34 -13.71 -11.02
C THR A 116 3.64 -12.56 -11.73
N VAL A 117 4.11 -11.34 -11.48
CA VAL A 117 3.70 -10.13 -12.21
C VAL A 117 4.87 -9.56 -12.98
N GLU A 118 4.59 -8.89 -14.09
CA GLU A 118 5.59 -8.12 -14.78
C GLU A 118 5.57 -6.69 -14.25
N LEU A 119 6.66 -6.26 -13.58
CA LEU A 119 6.81 -4.90 -13.11
C LEU A 119 7.53 -4.05 -14.14
N SER A 120 7.07 -2.82 -14.31
CA SER A 120 7.71 -1.86 -15.19
C SER A 120 9.10 -1.51 -14.70
N LYS A 121 9.98 -1.25 -15.66
CA LYS A 121 11.36 -0.77 -15.43
C LYS A 121 11.55 0.66 -15.96
N GLY A 122 10.44 1.36 -16.16
CA GLY A 122 10.41 2.72 -16.69
C GLY A 122 11.13 3.69 -15.77
N THR A 123 11.84 4.63 -16.38
CA THR A 123 12.49 5.77 -15.70
C THR A 123 12.29 7.03 -16.54
N PRO A 124 12.53 8.23 -16.01
CA PRO A 124 12.43 9.46 -16.81
C PRO A 124 13.39 9.48 -18.01
N ALA A 125 14.54 8.80 -17.91
CA ALA A 125 15.53 8.70 -18.99
C ALA A 125 15.22 7.57 -19.99
N LYS A 126 14.46 6.56 -19.58
CA LYS A 126 14.11 5.39 -20.40
C LYS A 126 12.70 4.94 -20.07
N LEU A 127 11.76 5.38 -20.89
CA LEU A 127 10.35 5.02 -20.73
C LEU A 127 10.13 3.53 -20.97
N ASP A 128 9.21 2.95 -20.22
CA ASP A 128 8.72 1.59 -20.45
C ASP A 128 7.67 1.58 -21.56
N SER A 129 8.02 1.00 -22.70
CA SER A 129 7.13 0.91 -23.86
C SER A 129 5.85 0.09 -23.57
N LYS A 130 5.88 -0.84 -22.61
CA LYS A 130 4.70 -1.64 -22.23
C LYS A 130 3.65 -0.80 -21.51
N LEU A 131 4.07 0.27 -20.86
CA LEU A 131 3.21 1.22 -20.17
C LEU A 131 2.93 2.48 -20.98
N LYS A 132 3.28 2.51 -22.28
CA LYS A 132 2.87 3.60 -23.15
C LYS A 132 1.34 3.73 -23.11
N ASP A 133 0.86 4.90 -22.69
CA ASP A 133 -0.56 5.23 -22.52
C ASP A 133 -1.31 4.32 -21.54
N LYS A 134 -0.62 3.76 -20.55
CA LYS A 134 -1.20 2.90 -19.51
C LYS A 134 -0.68 3.26 -18.14
N LEU A 135 -1.31 2.70 -17.12
CA LEU A 135 -0.85 2.79 -15.74
C LEU A 135 -0.69 1.41 -15.14
N GLN A 136 0.36 1.20 -14.36
CA GLN A 136 0.55 -0.01 -13.58
C GLN A 136 0.20 0.23 -12.12
N VAL A 137 -0.52 -0.72 -11.52
CA VAL A 137 -0.86 -0.70 -10.10
C VAL A 137 0.34 -1.15 -9.27
N THR A 138 0.81 -0.28 -8.39
CA THR A 138 1.97 -0.53 -7.54
C THR A 138 1.62 -0.71 -6.08
N ARG A 139 0.49 -0.14 -5.63
CA ARG A 139 -0.12 -0.42 -4.31
C ARG A 139 -1.62 -0.14 -4.34
N TYR A 140 -2.38 -0.75 -3.45
CA TYR A 140 -3.78 -0.37 -3.22
C TYR A 140 -4.27 -0.70 -1.81
N LEU A 141 -5.15 0.16 -1.29
CA LEU A 141 -5.89 -0.02 -0.04
C LEU A 141 -7.39 -0.01 -0.31
N GLY A 142 -8.07 -1.05 0.15
CA GLY A 142 -9.48 -1.30 -0.05
C GLY A 142 -9.77 -1.93 -1.41
N ARG A 143 -11.06 -2.00 -1.78
CA ARG A 143 -11.50 -2.58 -3.04
C ARG A 143 -11.66 -1.50 -4.11
N GLN A 144 -11.05 -1.75 -5.26
CA GLN A 144 -11.22 -0.95 -6.48
C GLN A 144 -11.59 -1.89 -7.64
N ILE A 145 -12.49 -1.41 -8.49
CA ILE A 145 -12.94 -2.13 -9.68
C ILE A 145 -12.36 -1.45 -10.90
N PHE A 146 -11.76 -2.23 -11.78
CA PHE A 146 -11.42 -1.82 -13.12
C PHE A 146 -12.49 -2.31 -14.10
N MET A 147 -12.95 -1.41 -14.97
CA MET A 147 -13.84 -1.72 -16.08
C MET A 147 -13.10 -1.45 -17.38
N SER A 148 -12.87 -2.49 -18.17
CA SER A 148 -12.20 -2.37 -19.45
C SER A 148 -13.07 -1.65 -20.47
N SER A 149 -12.47 -1.19 -21.57
CA SER A 149 -13.26 -0.61 -22.67
C SER A 149 -14.20 -1.62 -23.34
N GLY A 150 -13.96 -2.92 -23.16
CA GLY A 150 -14.82 -4.01 -23.65
C GLY A 150 -16.01 -4.31 -22.76
N GLY A 151 -16.10 -3.70 -21.58
CA GLY A 151 -17.19 -3.92 -20.61
C GLY A 151 -16.88 -4.94 -19.52
N ASP A 152 -15.72 -5.59 -19.55
CA ASP A 152 -15.30 -6.53 -18.50
C ASP A 152 -14.98 -5.77 -17.21
N ALA A 153 -15.49 -6.26 -16.08
CA ALA A 153 -15.22 -5.71 -14.76
C ALA A 153 -14.44 -6.71 -13.91
N ARG A 154 -13.41 -6.24 -13.21
CA ARG A 154 -12.62 -7.07 -12.27
C ARG A 154 -12.08 -6.25 -11.10
N ASP A 155 -11.82 -6.93 -9.99
CA ASP A 155 -11.07 -6.36 -8.87
C ASP A 155 -9.64 -6.04 -9.31
N ILE A 156 -9.14 -4.88 -8.88
CA ILE A 156 -7.76 -4.46 -9.13
C ILE A 156 -6.81 -5.17 -8.16
N LYS A 157 -5.71 -5.69 -8.68
CA LYS A 157 -4.64 -6.34 -7.91
C LYS A 157 -3.27 -5.71 -8.20
N TYR A 158 -2.30 -5.99 -7.35
CA TYR A 158 -0.92 -5.51 -7.54
C TYR A 158 -0.35 -6.03 -8.87
N GLY A 159 0.37 -5.15 -9.57
CA GLY A 159 1.00 -5.43 -10.87
C GLY A 159 0.06 -5.34 -12.06
N ASP A 160 -1.25 -5.13 -11.87
CA ASP A 160 -2.19 -4.94 -12.97
C ASP A 160 -1.80 -3.75 -13.85
N VAL A 161 -1.98 -3.91 -15.16
CA VAL A 161 -1.80 -2.84 -16.14
C VAL A 161 -3.18 -2.41 -16.63
N LEU A 162 -3.48 -1.12 -16.46
CA LEU A 162 -4.76 -0.50 -16.76
C LEU A 162 -4.66 0.27 -18.08
N GLU A 163 -5.47 -0.08 -19.07
CA GLU A 163 -5.47 0.59 -20.36
C GLU A 163 -6.11 1.99 -20.35
N LEU A 164 -5.63 2.86 -21.25
CA LEU A 164 -6.03 4.27 -21.38
C LEU A 164 -7.55 4.53 -21.27
N LYS A 165 -8.33 3.70 -21.96
CA LYS A 165 -9.80 3.85 -22.08
C LYS A 165 -10.57 3.15 -20.95
N GLY A 166 -9.87 2.45 -20.06
CA GLY A 166 -10.48 1.80 -18.92
C GLY A 166 -10.89 2.80 -17.83
N LYS A 167 -11.88 2.40 -17.04
CA LYS A 167 -12.43 3.18 -15.93
C LYS A 167 -12.15 2.47 -14.60
N VAL A 168 -11.63 3.21 -13.64
CA VAL A 168 -11.40 2.76 -12.27
C VAL A 168 -12.50 3.31 -11.37
N LYS A 169 -13.04 2.48 -10.49
CA LYS A 169 -13.99 2.85 -9.43
C LYS A 169 -13.39 2.48 -8.08
N ILE A 170 -13.14 3.48 -7.24
CA ILE A 170 -12.76 3.31 -5.83
C ILE A 170 -14.03 3.39 -4.98
N ILE A 171 -14.35 2.33 -4.23
CA ILE A 171 -15.68 2.15 -3.64
C ILE A 171 -15.88 2.95 -2.33
N ALA A 172 -14.85 3.08 -1.49
CA ALA A 172 -14.98 3.67 -0.15
C ALA A 172 -14.05 4.87 0.10
N ILE A 173 -14.37 5.65 1.13
CA ILE A 173 -13.57 6.76 1.64
C ILE A 173 -12.23 6.23 2.18
N ASN A 174 -11.15 6.96 1.91
CA ASN A 174 -9.78 6.63 2.29
C ASN A 174 -9.18 5.37 1.62
N ASN A 175 -9.92 4.68 0.74
CA ASN A 175 -9.32 3.70 -0.14
C ASN A 175 -8.35 4.41 -1.10
N THR A 176 -7.17 3.84 -1.28
CA THR A 176 -6.11 4.43 -2.10
C THR A 176 -5.66 3.47 -3.18
N ILE A 177 -5.13 4.02 -4.27
CA ILE A 177 -4.45 3.26 -5.32
C ILE A 177 -3.25 4.07 -5.82
N ASP A 178 -2.09 3.43 -5.89
CA ASP A 178 -0.85 4.00 -6.42
C ASP A 178 -0.63 3.50 -7.84
N LEU A 179 -0.63 4.43 -8.79
CA LEU A 179 -0.57 4.18 -10.23
C LEU A 179 0.73 4.72 -10.81
N MET A 180 1.52 3.85 -11.44
CA MET A 180 2.80 4.18 -12.05
C MET A 180 2.67 4.32 -13.57
N ASN A 181 3.25 5.38 -14.14
CA ASN A 181 3.28 5.59 -15.58
C ASN A 181 4.57 5.04 -16.23
N ALA A 182 4.70 5.19 -17.56
CA ALA A 182 5.86 4.72 -18.32
C ALA A 182 7.21 5.34 -17.90
N ALA A 183 7.20 6.50 -17.24
CA ALA A 183 8.41 7.15 -16.73
C ALA A 183 8.78 6.69 -15.31
N GLY A 184 8.01 5.77 -14.71
CA GLY A 184 8.18 5.34 -13.32
C GLY A 184 7.62 6.33 -12.30
N ALA A 185 6.95 7.41 -12.74
CA ALA A 185 6.31 8.34 -11.81
C ALA A 185 5.02 7.73 -11.26
N VAL A 186 4.84 7.84 -9.94
CA VAL A 186 3.70 7.27 -9.21
C VAL A 186 2.73 8.37 -8.82
N THR A 187 1.45 8.14 -9.10
CA THR A 187 0.33 8.98 -8.68
C THR A 187 -0.56 8.21 -7.72
N THR A 188 -0.76 8.75 -6.52
CA THR A 188 -1.74 8.21 -5.55
C THR A 188 -3.10 8.84 -5.79
N VAL A 189 -4.13 8.01 -5.92
CA VAL A 189 -5.54 8.43 -6.01
C VAL A 189 -6.29 7.94 -4.77
N VAL A 190 -7.07 8.82 -4.14
CA VAL A 190 -7.81 8.54 -2.89
C VAL A 190 -9.31 8.68 -3.15
N GLY A 191 -10.09 7.65 -2.81
CA GLY A 191 -11.53 7.57 -3.05
C GLY A 191 -12.45 8.13 -1.94
N PRO A 192 -13.78 7.99 -2.11
CA PRO A 192 -14.45 7.25 -3.17
C PRO A 192 -14.59 8.12 -4.44
N LEU A 193 -14.18 7.60 -5.59
CA LEU A 193 -14.36 8.28 -6.87
C LEU A 193 -14.27 7.32 -8.05
N SER A 194 -14.77 7.76 -9.20
CA SER A 194 -14.59 7.07 -10.48
C SER A 194 -13.81 7.95 -11.45
N PHE A 195 -12.84 7.37 -12.13
CA PHE A 195 -11.96 8.09 -13.07
C PHE A 195 -11.54 7.21 -14.23
N THR A 196 -11.10 7.80 -15.33
CA THR A 196 -10.47 7.06 -16.43
C THR A 196 -8.94 7.10 -16.31
N VAL A 197 -8.26 6.10 -16.85
CA VAL A 197 -6.78 6.05 -16.86
C VAL A 197 -6.19 7.30 -17.54
N GLU A 198 -6.81 7.74 -18.64
CA GLU A 198 -6.46 8.99 -19.34
C GLU A 198 -6.47 10.23 -18.44
N GLN A 199 -7.45 10.35 -17.52
CA GLN A 199 -7.53 11.50 -16.62
C GLN A 199 -6.32 11.59 -15.69
N VAL A 200 -5.78 10.45 -15.26
CA VAL A 200 -4.56 10.43 -14.44
C VAL A 200 -3.34 10.76 -15.28
N LEU A 201 -3.21 10.16 -16.47
CA LEU A 201 -2.07 10.39 -17.38
C LEU A 201 -1.96 11.85 -17.83
N THR A 202 -3.09 12.54 -17.98
CA THR A 202 -3.16 13.95 -18.36
C THR A 202 -3.14 14.91 -17.17
N ASN A 203 -2.85 14.41 -15.96
CA ASN A 203 -2.81 15.19 -14.71
C ASN A 203 -4.10 16.00 -14.45
N LYS A 204 -5.26 15.48 -14.86
CA LYS A 204 -6.54 16.13 -14.61
C LYS A 204 -6.81 16.12 -13.11
N SER A 205 -7.25 17.26 -12.55
CA SER A 205 -7.61 17.35 -11.13
C SER A 205 -8.77 16.41 -10.78
N LEU A 206 -8.46 15.28 -10.13
CA LEU A 206 -9.44 14.28 -9.69
C LEU A 206 -10.20 14.71 -8.42
N TYR A 207 -9.61 15.57 -7.60
CA TYR A 207 -10.21 16.07 -6.35
C TYR A 207 -11.43 17.00 -6.55
N LYS A 208 -11.72 17.43 -7.78
CA LYS A 208 -12.95 18.20 -8.08
C LYS A 208 -14.25 17.37 -7.91
N PHE A 209 -14.12 16.06 -7.65
CA PHE A 209 -15.24 15.11 -7.54
C PHE A 209 -15.44 14.53 -6.14
N LEU A 210 -14.57 14.87 -5.17
CA LEU A 210 -14.86 14.61 -3.77
C LEU A 210 -15.66 15.81 -3.26
N ASN A 211 -16.88 15.55 -2.80
CA ASN A 211 -17.77 16.54 -2.21
C ASN A 211 -17.27 16.92 -0.80
N VAL A 212 -16.00 17.33 -0.68
CA VAL A 212 -15.44 17.88 0.55
C VAL A 212 -15.70 19.37 0.49
N GLN A 213 -16.66 19.84 1.27
CA GLN A 213 -16.79 21.27 1.52
C GLN A 213 -15.45 21.76 2.08
N LYS A 214 -14.92 22.83 1.47
CA LYS A 214 -13.74 23.53 1.98
C LYS A 214 -13.99 24.08 3.38
#